data_AF-A0A925V643-F1
#
_entry.id   AF-A0A925V643-F1
#
_cell.length_a   1.000
_cell.length_b   1.000
_cell.length_c   1.000
_cell.angle_alpha   90.00
_cell.angle_beta   90.00
_cell.angle_gamma   90.00
#
_symmetry.space_group_name_H-M   'P 1'
#
loop_
_entity.id
_entity.type
_entity.pdbx_description
1 polymer ?
#
loop_
_entity_poly.entity_id
_entity_poly.type
_entity_poly.pdbx_seq_one_letter_code
_entity_poly.pdbx_strand_id
1 'polypeptide(L)'
;MTVVVALVACGPSVAVDGAQGTSSDDGGGSGSATATVGSSSTVGTSASSGPLDTGGPGTTTDETRGDDDSNDEGVLDTVGFICRCDGGNVSQECDPFVQDCPEEEKCMPWANDGGGVWNGTRCSPLDPRPPALGEPCVVEGSGVSGIDNCGRGAMCWGVDPATNEGTCAELCSGSADAPHCEVGGCFVDIEVALAICLTPCDPFAPDCGDEVCTLDEATATSWCVPPIVVWPGAYGEPCEPYRFNCGGGLACVEMGNVADCVGVECCTALCDPALPSACPEGELGQICIPFDADPAVGFCGYPD
;
A
#
# COMPACT_ATOMS: atom_id res chain seq x y z
N MET A 1 -39.21 0.26 47.26
CA MET A 1 -38.84 1.48 46.53
C MET A 1 -38.50 1.03 45.13
N THR A 2 -39.51 1.09 44.24
CA THR A 2 -39.49 0.45 42.93
C THR A 2 -39.10 1.52 41.91
N VAL A 3 -38.00 1.32 41.19
CA VAL A 3 -37.55 2.23 40.13
C VAL A 3 -37.99 1.63 38.80
N VAL A 4 -38.84 2.38 38.09
CA VAL A 4 -39.34 2.05 36.74
C VAL A 4 -38.42 2.76 35.74
N VAL A 5 -37.84 1.99 34.82
CA VAL A 5 -37.03 2.48 33.70
C VAL A 5 -37.96 2.66 32.49
N ALA A 6 -37.99 3.86 31.92
CA ALA A 6 -38.73 4.18 30.71
C ALA A 6 -37.76 4.41 29.54
N LEU A 7 -37.86 3.55 28.52
CA LEU A 7 -37.18 3.68 27.23
C LEU A 7 -38.03 4.56 26.31
N VAL A 8 -37.44 5.61 25.74
CA VAL A 8 -38.06 6.43 24.68
C VAL A 8 -37.28 6.16 23.40
N ALA A 9 -37.97 5.55 22.42
CA ALA A 9 -37.51 5.40 21.05
C ALA A 9 -38.17 6.48 20.18
N CYS A 10 -37.37 7.23 19.41
CA CYS A 10 -37.84 8.13 18.35
C CYS A 10 -37.62 7.46 17.00
N GLY A 11 -38.71 7.13 16.30
CA GLY A 11 -38.70 6.78 14.88
C GLY A 11 -39.12 7.98 14.02
N PRO A 12 -38.71 8.06 12.74
CA PRO A 12 -39.03 9.18 11.86
C PRO A 12 -40.45 9.09 11.29
N SER A 13 -41.15 10.23 11.28
CA SER A 13 -42.47 10.41 10.68
C SER A 13 -42.37 10.70 9.18
N VAL A 14 -42.98 9.84 8.35
CA VAL A 14 -43.23 10.11 6.92
C VAL A 14 -44.54 10.90 6.77
N ALA A 15 -44.51 11.97 5.98
CA ALA A 15 -45.70 12.70 5.55
C ALA A 15 -46.15 12.17 4.19
N VAL A 16 -47.43 11.83 4.07
CA VAL A 16 -48.10 11.47 2.82
C VAL A 16 -49.31 12.37 2.68
N ASP A 17 -49.43 13.03 1.52
CA ASP A 17 -50.65 13.46 0.80
C ASP A 17 -50.22 14.52 -0.23
N GLY A 18 -50.66 14.57 -1.48
CA GLY A 18 -51.75 13.88 -2.15
C GLY A 18 -51.75 14.24 -3.65
N ALA A 19 -52.59 13.53 -4.38
CA ALA A 19 -52.56 13.26 -5.81
C ALA A 19 -53.11 14.35 -6.75
N GLN A 20 -52.71 14.27 -8.04
CA GLN A 20 -53.51 14.31 -9.29
C GLN A 20 -52.56 14.69 -10.47
N GLY A 21 -52.55 14.07 -11.65
CA GLY A 21 -53.36 13.00 -12.24
C GLY A 21 -52.96 12.76 -13.70
N THR A 22 -53.66 11.79 -14.31
CA THR A 22 -53.80 11.47 -15.75
C THR A 22 -52.77 10.55 -16.42
N SER A 23 -53.32 9.75 -17.33
CA SER A 23 -52.90 8.41 -17.75
C SER A 23 -52.44 8.34 -19.21
N SER A 24 -51.77 7.21 -19.55
CA SER A 24 -51.77 6.50 -20.85
C SER A 24 -51.05 7.14 -22.06
N ASP A 25 -50.37 6.46 -22.99
CA ASP A 25 -49.95 5.05 -23.20
C ASP A 25 -48.81 5.06 -24.27
N ASP A 26 -47.97 4.02 -24.21
CA ASP A 26 -47.10 3.33 -25.19
C ASP A 26 -46.64 3.95 -26.53
N GLY A 27 -45.36 3.65 -26.86
CA GLY A 27 -44.89 3.56 -28.25
C GLY A 27 -43.37 3.62 -28.42
N GLY A 28 -42.71 2.44 -28.46
CA GLY A 28 -41.28 2.29 -28.72
C GLY A 28 -40.82 2.58 -30.16
N GLY A 29 -39.50 2.61 -30.36
CA GLY A 29 -38.90 2.74 -31.68
C GLY A 29 -37.38 2.85 -31.65
N SER A 30 -36.72 1.71 -31.85
CA SER A 30 -35.29 1.55 -32.12
C SER A 30 -34.90 2.17 -33.48
N GLY A 31 -33.64 2.59 -33.64
CA GLY A 31 -33.14 3.20 -34.86
C GLY A 31 -31.62 3.23 -34.96
N SER A 32 -31.05 2.08 -35.32
CA SER A 32 -29.67 1.86 -35.77
C SER A 32 -29.33 2.67 -37.03
N ALA A 33 -28.05 3.02 -37.20
CA ALA A 33 -27.46 3.20 -38.52
C ALA A 33 -25.98 2.76 -38.55
N THR A 34 -25.75 1.79 -39.42
CA THR A 34 -24.51 1.12 -39.83
C THR A 34 -23.90 1.80 -41.05
N ALA A 35 -22.57 1.71 -41.25
CA ALA A 35 -21.91 1.33 -42.53
C ALA A 35 -20.37 1.21 -42.31
N THR A 36 -19.71 0.04 -42.38
CA THR A 36 -19.15 -0.70 -43.56
C THR A 36 -18.01 0.09 -44.28
N VAL A 37 -16.83 -0.40 -44.72
CA VAL A 37 -16.36 -1.67 -45.33
C VAL A 37 -14.81 -1.72 -45.40
N GLY A 38 -14.21 -2.94 -45.37
CA GLY A 38 -13.08 -3.39 -46.22
C GLY A 38 -11.64 -3.19 -45.73
N SER A 39 -10.62 -4.02 -46.02
CA SER A 39 -10.50 -5.32 -46.71
C SER A 39 -9.04 -5.83 -46.58
N SER A 40 -8.89 -7.13 -46.32
CA SER A 40 -7.84 -8.13 -46.70
C SER A 40 -6.39 -7.78 -47.14
N SER A 41 -5.49 -8.73 -46.77
CA SER A 41 -4.20 -9.17 -47.41
C SER A 41 -2.92 -8.52 -46.83
N THR A 42 -1.78 -9.17 -46.55
CA THR A 42 -1.08 -10.29 -47.23
C THR A 42 -0.11 -11.06 -46.30
N VAL A 43 0.15 -12.32 -46.69
CA VAL A 43 1.21 -13.25 -46.24
C VAL A 43 2.62 -12.73 -46.56
N GLY A 44 3.60 -13.06 -45.71
CA GLY A 44 5.04 -12.91 -46.00
C GLY A 44 5.89 -13.93 -45.25
N THR A 45 6.08 -15.12 -45.84
CA THR A 45 7.13 -16.07 -45.49
C THR A 45 8.38 -15.75 -46.31
N SER A 46 9.56 -15.75 -45.69
CA SER A 46 10.83 -16.03 -46.38
C SER A 46 11.90 -16.51 -45.40
N ALA A 47 12.47 -17.68 -45.73
CA ALA A 47 13.61 -18.31 -45.11
C ALA A 47 14.88 -18.07 -45.95
N SER A 48 16.07 -18.10 -45.34
CA SER A 48 17.37 -18.50 -45.93
C SER A 48 18.49 -18.38 -44.87
N SER A 49 19.10 -19.47 -44.36
CA SER A 49 20.41 -20.09 -44.76
C SER A 49 21.58 -19.10 -44.90
N GLY A 50 22.80 -19.24 -44.34
CA GLY A 50 23.61 -20.18 -43.52
C GLY A 50 24.98 -19.45 -43.24
N PRO A 51 26.14 -20.07 -42.90
CA PRO A 51 26.50 -21.48 -42.74
C PRO A 51 27.22 -21.84 -41.40
N LEU A 52 27.49 -23.15 -41.26
CA LEU A 52 28.32 -23.79 -40.24
C LEU A 52 29.81 -23.41 -40.34
N ASP A 53 30.51 -23.47 -39.20
CA ASP A 53 31.91 -23.90 -39.17
C ASP A 53 32.14 -24.91 -38.01
N THR A 54 33.04 -25.84 -38.27
CA THR A 54 33.29 -27.11 -37.59
C THR A 54 34.77 -27.21 -37.25
N GLY A 55 35.12 -27.65 -36.03
CA GLY A 55 36.42 -28.28 -35.76
C GLY A 55 37.03 -28.01 -34.38
N GLY A 56 37.00 -29.00 -33.49
CA GLY A 56 37.87 -29.10 -32.29
C GLY A 56 39.29 -29.59 -32.65
N PRO A 57 40.04 -30.35 -31.80
CA PRO A 57 39.98 -30.62 -30.34
C PRO A 57 41.37 -30.46 -29.63
N GLY A 58 41.48 -30.78 -28.33
CA GLY A 58 42.77 -31.10 -27.65
C GLY A 58 42.87 -30.63 -26.18
N THR A 59 42.59 -31.47 -25.18
CA THR A 59 43.52 -32.31 -24.36
C THR A 59 44.31 -31.61 -23.24
N THR A 60 43.83 -31.85 -22.00
CA THR A 60 44.51 -32.25 -20.73
C THR A 60 45.96 -31.83 -20.43
N THR A 61 46.18 -31.27 -19.24
CA THR A 61 47.22 -31.75 -18.28
C THR A 61 46.85 -31.40 -16.84
N ASP A 62 46.90 -32.42 -15.99
CA ASP A 62 46.95 -32.39 -14.53
C ASP A 62 48.12 -31.58 -13.98
N GLU A 63 47.93 -30.90 -12.85
CA GLU A 63 48.95 -30.84 -11.80
C GLU A 63 48.30 -31.03 -10.42
N THR A 64 48.75 -32.11 -9.78
CA THR A 64 48.46 -32.52 -8.41
C THR A 64 49.42 -31.81 -7.45
N ARG A 65 48.90 -31.31 -6.33
CA ARG A 65 49.67 -31.18 -5.07
C ARG A 65 48.69 -31.38 -3.91
N GLY A 66 48.85 -32.51 -3.24
CA GLY A 66 48.27 -32.73 -1.92
C GLY A 66 49.15 -32.13 -0.84
N ASP A 67 48.54 -31.82 0.30
CA ASP A 67 49.02 -32.29 1.59
C ASP A 67 47.82 -32.49 2.52
N ASP A 68 47.85 -33.64 3.18
CA ASP A 68 46.97 -34.14 4.24
C ASP A 68 47.05 -33.28 5.50
N ASP A 69 45.94 -33.12 6.21
CA ASP A 69 45.88 -33.59 7.61
C ASP A 69 44.44 -33.78 8.08
N SER A 70 44.28 -34.85 8.85
CA SER A 70 43.09 -35.67 9.01
C SER A 70 42.41 -35.57 10.38
N ASN A 71 41.09 -35.82 10.38
CA ASN A 71 40.17 -36.40 11.40
C ASN A 71 38.91 -35.52 11.57
N ASP A 72 37.79 -35.84 10.93
CA ASP A 72 36.86 -36.96 11.22
C ASP A 72 36.10 -36.78 12.55
N GLU A 73 34.81 -36.43 12.42
CA GLU A 73 33.70 -37.27 12.88
C GLU A 73 32.49 -37.04 11.92
N GLY A 74 32.35 -37.93 10.94
CA GLY A 74 31.09 -38.61 10.62
C GLY A 74 29.77 -37.84 10.42
N VAL A 75 29.52 -37.44 9.17
CA VAL A 75 28.33 -37.74 8.33
C VAL A 75 26.92 -37.55 8.93
N LEU A 76 26.20 -36.54 8.41
CA LEU A 76 24.97 -36.78 7.63
C LEU A 76 24.93 -35.84 6.42
N ASP A 77 25.07 -36.46 5.26
CA ASP A 77 24.75 -35.95 3.92
C ASP A 77 23.26 -35.53 3.84
N THR A 78 22.94 -34.60 2.93
CA THR A 78 21.60 -34.07 2.57
C THR A 78 21.08 -32.81 3.31
N VAL A 79 21.66 -31.63 3.04
CA VAL A 79 20.94 -30.37 2.67
C VAL A 79 21.97 -29.27 2.37
N GLY A 80 22.26 -29.05 1.10
CA GLY A 80 22.90 -27.80 0.67
C GLY A 80 21.92 -26.64 0.74
N PHE A 81 22.45 -25.41 0.85
CA PHE A 81 21.74 -24.13 0.67
C PHE A 81 21.22 -23.39 1.91
N ILE A 82 21.79 -23.56 3.10
CA ILE A 82 21.67 -22.49 4.11
C ILE A 82 22.98 -21.72 4.15
N CYS A 83 23.07 -20.67 3.34
CA CYS A 83 23.79 -19.50 3.82
C CYS A 83 22.92 -18.96 4.96
N ARG A 84 23.28 -19.25 6.21
CA ARG A 84 22.75 -18.46 7.30
C ARG A 84 23.42 -17.12 7.09
N CYS A 85 22.71 -16.15 6.53
CA CYS A 85 23.12 -14.76 6.66
C CYS A 85 23.21 -14.51 8.17
N ASP A 86 24.40 -14.67 8.72
CA ASP A 86 24.67 -14.19 10.05
C ASP A 86 24.49 -12.66 9.98
N GLY A 87 23.53 -12.13 10.74
CA GLY A 87 23.39 -10.68 10.93
C GLY A 87 22.11 -9.97 10.48
N GLY A 88 20.94 -10.64 10.37
CA GLY A 88 19.67 -9.94 10.11
C GLY A 88 18.51 -10.51 10.92
N ASN A 89 17.68 -9.64 11.49
CA ASN A 89 16.49 -9.95 12.30
C ASN A 89 15.64 -11.09 11.68
N VAL A 90 15.24 -12.09 12.48
CA VAL A 90 14.36 -13.22 12.06
C VAL A 90 13.00 -12.77 11.49
N SER A 91 12.73 -11.47 11.53
CA SER A 91 11.54 -10.85 10.99
C SER A 91 11.63 -10.53 9.49
N GLN A 92 12.82 -10.52 8.87
CA GLN A 92 12.98 -10.22 7.44
C GLN A 92 13.59 -11.41 6.69
N GLU A 93 12.74 -12.20 6.01
CA GLU A 93 13.18 -13.38 5.25
C GLU A 93 13.53 -13.07 3.79
N CYS A 94 13.06 -11.93 3.27
CA CYS A 94 13.25 -11.49 1.89
C CYS A 94 13.24 -9.95 1.79
N ASP A 95 13.75 -9.42 0.69
CA ASP A 95 13.76 -8.01 0.36
C ASP A 95 12.58 -7.67 -0.59
N PRO A 96 11.64 -6.79 -0.17
CA PRO A 96 10.48 -6.45 -0.98
C PRO A 96 10.85 -5.72 -2.27
N PHE A 97 11.99 -5.02 -2.31
CA PHE A 97 12.46 -4.23 -3.46
C PHE A 97 13.00 -5.09 -4.60
N VAL A 98 13.58 -6.26 -4.30
CA VAL A 98 14.22 -7.13 -5.30
C VAL A 98 13.53 -8.49 -5.47
N GLN A 99 12.53 -8.81 -4.63
CA GLN A 99 11.70 -10.02 -4.75
C GLN A 99 12.54 -11.32 -4.76
N ASP A 100 13.51 -11.43 -3.86
CA ASP A 100 14.53 -12.49 -3.76
C ASP A 100 14.03 -13.81 -3.13
N CYS A 101 12.77 -14.17 -3.40
CA CYS A 101 12.18 -15.44 -3.03
C CYS A 101 12.39 -16.53 -4.10
N PRO A 102 12.29 -17.82 -3.71
CA PRO A 102 12.30 -18.95 -4.65
C PRO A 102 11.32 -18.81 -5.82
N GLU A 103 11.56 -19.62 -6.86
CA GLU A 103 10.59 -19.78 -7.95
C GLU A 103 9.25 -20.25 -7.35
N GLU A 104 8.14 -19.64 -7.80
CA GLU A 104 6.78 -19.83 -7.26
C GLU A 104 6.46 -19.14 -5.92
N GLU A 105 7.36 -18.34 -5.36
CA GLU A 105 7.09 -17.51 -4.18
C GLU A 105 7.40 -16.02 -4.44
N LYS A 106 6.76 -15.12 -3.71
CA LYS A 106 6.99 -13.67 -3.75
C LYS A 106 7.24 -13.10 -2.37
N CYS A 107 7.98 -11.99 -2.30
CA CYS A 107 8.26 -11.35 -1.03
C CYS A 107 7.08 -10.48 -0.60
N MET A 108 6.60 -10.70 0.63
CA MET A 108 5.39 -10.09 1.16
C MET A 108 5.59 -9.53 2.57
N PRO A 109 5.08 -8.32 2.87
CA PRO A 109 4.97 -7.87 4.25
C PRO A 109 3.99 -8.75 5.03
N TRP A 110 4.30 -9.02 6.31
CA TRP A 110 3.40 -9.76 7.20
C TRP A 110 3.59 -9.38 8.66
N ALA A 111 2.61 -9.74 9.49
CA ALA A 111 2.68 -9.68 10.95
C ALA A 111 3.21 -11.01 11.50
N ASN A 112 4.49 -11.07 11.88
CA ASN A 112 5.15 -12.29 12.34
C ASN A 112 4.84 -12.68 13.80
N ASP A 113 4.24 -11.76 14.56
CA ASP A 113 3.90 -11.92 15.97
C ASP A 113 2.40 -12.18 16.18
N GLY A 114 1.64 -12.28 15.09
CA GLY A 114 0.17 -12.41 15.11
C GLY A 114 -0.56 -11.10 15.46
N GLY A 115 0.15 -9.97 15.45
CA GLY A 115 -0.40 -8.63 15.62
C GLY A 115 -1.19 -8.13 14.41
N GLY A 116 -1.67 -6.89 14.52
CA GLY A 116 -2.45 -6.22 13.48
C GLY A 116 -1.62 -5.32 12.55
N VAL A 117 -0.29 -5.40 12.62
CA VAL A 117 0.63 -4.50 11.93
C VAL A 117 1.71 -5.34 11.27
N TRP A 118 2.02 -5.04 10.01
CA TRP A 118 3.20 -5.61 9.38
C TRP A 118 4.43 -5.27 10.20
N ASN A 119 5.33 -6.23 10.40
CA ASN A 119 6.54 -6.04 11.19
C ASN A 119 7.70 -6.92 10.67
N GLY A 120 7.51 -7.49 9.50
CA GLY A 120 8.44 -8.39 8.86
C GLY A 120 8.08 -8.68 7.41
N THR A 121 8.97 -9.42 6.74
CA THR A 121 8.82 -9.87 5.36
C THR A 121 8.99 -11.38 5.29
N ARG A 122 8.24 -12.02 4.38
CA ARG A 122 8.34 -13.45 4.13
C ARG A 122 8.15 -13.81 2.67
N CYS A 123 8.68 -14.96 2.27
CA CYS A 123 8.34 -15.57 1.01
C CYS A 123 6.97 -16.26 1.13
N SER A 124 6.00 -15.76 0.37
CA SER A 124 4.63 -16.30 0.32
C SER A 124 4.35 -16.92 -1.04
N PRO A 125 3.47 -17.94 -1.12
CA PRO A 125 3.11 -18.58 -2.38
C PRO A 125 2.63 -17.55 -3.41
N LEU A 126 3.11 -17.68 -4.64
CA LEU A 126 2.65 -16.89 -5.77
C LEU A 126 1.42 -17.54 -6.41
N ASP A 127 0.36 -16.77 -6.65
CA ASP A 127 -0.78 -17.28 -7.42
C ASP A 127 -0.34 -17.57 -8.87
N PRO A 128 -0.68 -18.74 -9.44
CA PRO A 128 -0.30 -19.08 -10.81
C PRO A 128 -1.02 -18.24 -11.88
N ARG A 129 -2.10 -17.53 -11.53
CA ARG A 129 -2.91 -16.66 -12.39
C ARG A 129 -3.33 -15.41 -11.61
N PRO A 130 -2.36 -14.55 -11.25
CA PRO A 130 -2.64 -13.39 -10.43
C PRO A 130 -3.49 -12.36 -11.21
N PRO A 131 -4.38 -11.60 -10.53
CA PRO A 131 -4.98 -10.40 -11.09
C PRO A 131 -3.91 -9.38 -11.50
N ALA A 132 -4.26 -8.48 -12.42
CA ALA A 132 -3.40 -7.35 -12.77
C ALA A 132 -3.36 -6.29 -11.65
N LEU A 133 -2.37 -5.39 -11.70
CA LEU A 133 -2.34 -4.21 -10.83
C LEU A 133 -3.63 -3.38 -10.99
N GLY A 134 -4.19 -2.92 -9.88
CA GLY A 134 -5.47 -2.20 -9.85
C GLY A 134 -6.71 -3.09 -9.94
N GLU A 135 -6.56 -4.41 -10.15
CA GLU A 135 -7.70 -5.33 -10.12
C GLU A 135 -7.99 -5.85 -8.69
N PRO A 136 -9.23 -6.30 -8.41
CA PRO A 136 -9.59 -6.86 -7.11
C PRO A 136 -8.76 -8.10 -6.75
N CYS A 137 -8.41 -8.21 -5.47
CA CYS A 137 -7.65 -9.32 -4.89
C CYS A 137 -8.27 -9.81 -3.60
N VAL A 138 -7.79 -10.96 -3.13
CA VAL A 138 -8.17 -11.55 -1.85
C VAL A 138 -6.93 -11.94 -1.06
N VAL A 139 -7.04 -11.84 0.26
CA VAL A 139 -6.05 -12.35 1.21
C VAL A 139 -6.55 -13.61 1.91
N GLU A 140 -5.61 -14.42 2.40
CA GLU A 140 -5.94 -15.53 3.30
C GLU A 140 -5.76 -15.11 4.76
N GLY A 141 -6.81 -15.30 5.56
CA GLY A 141 -6.77 -15.07 7.02
C GLY A 141 -6.97 -13.61 7.42
N SER A 142 -6.08 -12.71 7.01
CA SER A 142 -6.14 -11.27 7.31
C SER A 142 -5.29 -10.44 6.35
N GLY A 143 -5.54 -9.12 6.28
CA GLY A 143 -4.74 -8.21 5.45
C GLY A 143 -3.25 -8.10 5.83
N VAL A 144 -2.88 -8.59 7.02
CA VAL A 144 -1.50 -8.62 7.52
C VAL A 144 -0.89 -10.01 7.50
N SER A 145 -1.57 -11.00 6.91
CA SER A 145 -1.06 -12.36 6.84
C SER A 145 0.13 -12.50 5.92
N GLY A 146 0.23 -11.66 4.87
CA GLY A 146 1.21 -11.77 3.80
C GLY A 146 0.89 -12.84 2.74
N ILE A 147 -0.27 -13.54 2.82
CA ILE A 147 -0.75 -14.41 1.74
C ILE A 147 -1.89 -13.70 1.01
N ASP A 148 -1.70 -13.50 -0.29
CA ASP A 148 -2.71 -12.98 -1.21
C ASP A 148 -2.56 -13.57 -2.61
N ASN A 149 -3.49 -13.24 -3.52
CA ASN A 149 -3.47 -13.73 -4.90
C ASN A 149 -2.84 -12.75 -5.92
N CYS A 150 -2.23 -11.64 -5.50
CA CYS A 150 -1.57 -10.69 -6.40
C CYS A 150 -0.26 -11.24 -6.96
N GLY A 151 0.21 -10.65 -8.07
CA GLY A 151 1.46 -11.06 -8.73
C GLY A 151 2.72 -10.78 -7.91
N ARG A 152 3.87 -11.22 -8.42
CA ARG A 152 5.20 -10.87 -7.88
C ARG A 152 5.40 -9.35 -7.93
N GLY A 153 5.96 -8.78 -6.87
CA GLY A 153 6.12 -7.32 -6.76
C GLY A 153 4.79 -6.58 -6.55
N ALA A 154 3.76 -7.27 -6.06
CA ALA A 154 2.48 -6.67 -5.73
C ALA A 154 1.89 -7.29 -4.46
N MET A 155 1.12 -6.50 -3.73
CA MET A 155 0.37 -6.92 -2.55
C MET A 155 -1.10 -6.53 -2.63
N CYS A 156 -1.96 -7.27 -1.95
CA CYS A 156 -3.35 -6.90 -1.79
C CYS A 156 -3.48 -5.79 -0.74
N TRP A 157 -3.82 -4.59 -1.19
CA TRP A 157 -3.88 -3.37 -0.38
C TRP A 157 -5.32 -2.93 -0.14
N GLY A 158 -5.56 -2.20 0.95
CA GLY A 158 -6.90 -1.71 1.30
C GLY A 158 -7.88 -2.83 1.61
N VAL A 159 -7.42 -3.88 2.33
CA VAL A 159 -8.20 -5.09 2.57
C VAL A 159 -9.34 -4.83 3.54
N ASP A 160 -10.56 -5.17 3.15
CA ASP A 160 -11.72 -5.19 4.04
C ASP A 160 -11.66 -6.42 4.97
N PRO A 161 -11.58 -6.24 6.31
CA PRO A 161 -11.47 -7.35 7.25
C PRO A 161 -12.73 -8.24 7.31
N ALA A 162 -13.87 -7.78 6.79
CA ALA A 162 -15.10 -8.57 6.73
C ALA A 162 -15.14 -9.51 5.51
N THR A 163 -14.57 -9.09 4.38
CA THR A 163 -14.60 -9.86 3.12
C THR A 163 -13.25 -10.47 2.74
N ASN A 164 -12.16 -9.99 3.32
CA ASN A 164 -10.77 -10.24 2.92
C ASN A 164 -10.47 -9.84 1.47
N GLU A 165 -11.20 -8.86 0.93
CA GLU A 165 -11.01 -8.34 -0.43
C GLU A 165 -10.30 -6.99 -0.41
N GLY A 166 -9.45 -6.74 -1.40
CA GLY A 166 -8.74 -5.48 -1.59
C GLY A 166 -8.42 -5.24 -3.07
N THR A 167 -7.37 -4.45 -3.34
CA THR A 167 -6.88 -4.20 -4.70
C THR A 167 -5.39 -4.50 -4.82
N CYS A 168 -4.94 -5.12 -5.92
CA CYS A 168 -3.52 -5.36 -6.14
C CYS A 168 -2.76 -4.04 -6.34
N ALA A 169 -1.91 -3.70 -5.40
CA ALA A 169 -1.01 -2.54 -5.45
C ALA A 169 0.43 -3.00 -5.69
N GLU A 170 1.19 -2.19 -6.42
CA GLU A 170 2.61 -2.44 -6.72
C GLU A 170 3.45 -2.24 -5.44
N LEU A 171 4.39 -3.15 -5.21
CA LEU A 171 5.46 -2.96 -4.24
C LEU A 171 6.60 -2.21 -4.90
N CYS A 172 7.25 -1.34 -4.14
CA CYS A 172 8.44 -0.63 -4.58
C CYS A 172 9.50 -1.59 -5.12
N SER A 173 10.23 -1.14 -6.13
CA SER A 173 11.41 -1.79 -6.68
C SER A 173 12.69 -0.97 -6.39
N GLY A 174 13.85 -1.49 -6.75
CA GLY A 174 15.13 -0.79 -6.57
C GLY A 174 15.79 -1.14 -5.24
N SER A 175 15.93 -0.15 -4.34
CA SER A 175 16.45 -0.34 -2.99
C SER A 175 15.83 0.65 -2.01
N ALA A 176 15.99 0.42 -0.71
CA ALA A 176 15.52 1.36 0.32
C ALA A 176 16.07 2.79 0.16
N ASP A 177 17.30 2.94 -0.35
CA ASP A 177 17.94 4.26 -0.57
C ASP A 177 17.55 4.91 -1.90
N ALA A 178 17.05 4.12 -2.86
CA ALA A 178 16.63 4.58 -4.17
C ALA A 178 15.37 3.83 -4.61
N PRO A 179 14.26 3.99 -3.86
CA PRO A 179 13.06 3.21 -4.09
C PRO A 179 12.33 3.74 -5.34
N HIS A 180 11.75 2.83 -6.10
CA HIS A 180 11.17 3.14 -7.41
C HIS A 180 9.80 2.49 -7.61
N CYS A 181 8.89 3.27 -8.18
CA CYS A 181 7.60 2.80 -8.70
C CYS A 181 7.49 3.19 -10.17
N GLU A 182 6.89 2.32 -10.99
CA GLU A 182 6.59 2.67 -12.39
C GLU A 182 5.58 3.83 -12.45
N VAL A 183 4.63 3.86 -11.52
CA VAL A 183 3.64 4.93 -11.36
C VAL A 183 3.53 5.35 -9.89
N GLY A 184 3.47 6.66 -9.63
CA GLY A 184 3.34 7.20 -8.28
C GLY A 184 4.69 7.39 -7.58
N GLY A 185 4.69 7.23 -6.26
CA GLY A 185 5.87 7.31 -5.42
C GLY A 185 5.91 6.19 -4.39
N CYS A 186 7.10 5.93 -3.85
CA CYS A 186 7.30 4.89 -2.85
C CYS A 186 6.99 5.40 -1.45
N PHE A 187 5.93 4.85 -0.86
CA PHE A 187 5.70 4.94 0.57
C PHE A 187 6.45 3.78 1.24
N VAL A 188 7.46 4.11 2.05
CA VAL A 188 8.29 3.14 2.76
C VAL A 188 8.12 3.37 4.26
N ASP A 189 7.67 2.34 4.96
CA ASP A 189 7.38 2.40 6.38
C ASP A 189 7.77 1.09 7.08
N ILE A 190 7.68 1.08 8.41
CA ILE A 190 7.83 -0.11 9.25
C ILE A 190 9.20 -0.77 9.03
N GLU A 191 10.28 0.00 9.20
CA GLU A 191 11.65 -0.49 9.02
C GLU A 191 11.85 -1.24 7.68
N VAL A 192 11.29 -0.68 6.60
CA VAL A 192 11.29 -1.20 5.22
C VAL A 192 10.47 -2.46 4.98
N ALA A 193 9.72 -2.96 5.98
CA ALA A 193 8.83 -4.10 5.77
C ALA A 193 7.69 -3.76 4.80
N LEU A 194 7.15 -2.54 4.86
CA LEU A 194 6.15 -2.04 3.91
C LEU A 194 6.80 -1.05 2.95
N ALA A 195 6.92 -1.44 1.68
CA ALA A 195 7.39 -0.58 0.61
C ALA A 195 6.42 -0.67 -0.57
N ILE A 196 5.44 0.24 -0.61
CA ILE A 196 4.28 0.20 -1.51
C ILE A 196 4.23 1.46 -2.38
N CYS A 197 3.82 1.28 -3.62
CA CYS A 197 3.60 2.37 -4.56
C CYS A 197 2.24 3.03 -4.30
N LEU A 198 2.27 4.30 -3.88
CA LEU A 198 1.09 5.12 -3.67
C LEU A 198 1.10 6.34 -4.59
N THR A 199 -0.09 6.86 -4.90
CA THR A 199 -0.20 8.09 -5.69
C THR A 199 0.01 9.29 -4.77
N PRO A 200 1.00 10.18 -5.03
CA PRO A 200 1.14 11.39 -4.25
C PRO A 200 -0.01 12.37 -4.54
N CYS A 201 -0.40 13.18 -3.56
CA CYS A 201 -1.45 14.18 -3.68
C CYS A 201 -1.06 15.51 -3.05
N ASP A 202 -1.77 16.59 -3.42
CA ASP A 202 -1.69 17.89 -2.74
C ASP A 202 -2.67 17.89 -1.56
N PRO A 203 -2.22 18.05 -0.30
CA PRO A 203 -3.10 18.05 0.87
C PRO A 203 -4.06 19.24 0.90
N PHE A 204 -3.78 20.32 0.17
CA PHE A 204 -4.62 21.52 0.07
C PHE A 204 -5.52 21.53 -1.18
N ALA A 205 -5.25 20.65 -2.14
CA ALA A 205 -6.04 20.45 -3.35
C ALA A 205 -6.09 18.95 -3.75
N PRO A 206 -6.70 18.09 -2.92
CA PRO A 206 -6.62 16.64 -3.10
C PRO A 206 -7.33 16.18 -4.38
N ASP A 207 -6.67 15.29 -5.12
CA ASP A 207 -7.18 14.64 -6.34
C ASP A 207 -6.97 13.13 -6.26
N CYS A 208 -7.71 12.49 -5.34
CA CYS A 208 -7.56 11.06 -5.01
C CYS A 208 -8.78 10.20 -5.42
N GLY A 209 -9.76 10.76 -6.13
CA GLY A 209 -10.99 10.05 -6.46
C GLY A 209 -11.76 9.61 -5.21
N ASP A 210 -11.91 8.30 -5.02
CA ASP A 210 -12.58 7.70 -3.85
C ASP A 210 -11.63 7.46 -2.66
N GLU A 211 -10.34 7.74 -2.81
CA GLU A 211 -9.32 7.65 -1.75
C GLU A 211 -9.21 8.96 -0.95
N VAL A 212 -8.51 8.89 0.19
CA VAL A 212 -8.26 10.04 1.06
C VAL A 212 -6.81 10.47 0.90
N CYS A 213 -6.60 11.78 0.69
CA CYS A 213 -5.26 12.36 0.68
C CYS A 213 -4.77 12.56 2.13
N THR A 214 -3.82 11.76 2.59
CA THR A 214 -3.31 11.77 3.96
C THR A 214 -1.84 12.14 3.99
N LEU A 215 -1.44 12.98 4.96
CA LEU A 215 -0.04 13.34 5.14
C LEU A 215 0.73 12.18 5.79
N ASP A 216 1.95 11.96 5.33
CA ASP A 216 3.01 11.28 6.07
C ASP A 216 3.90 12.35 6.73
N GLU A 217 3.81 12.48 8.05
CA GLU A 217 4.45 13.57 8.79
C GLU A 217 5.98 13.48 8.80
N ALA A 218 6.58 12.28 8.69
CA ALA A 218 8.04 12.19 8.73
C ALA A 218 8.68 12.58 7.40
N THR A 219 7.94 12.53 6.29
CA THR A 219 8.41 12.97 4.97
C THR A 219 7.73 14.27 4.50
N ALA A 220 6.71 14.74 5.23
CA ALA A 220 5.78 15.79 4.81
C ALA A 220 5.17 15.58 3.41
N THR A 221 5.16 14.34 2.92
CA THR A 221 4.55 13.97 1.64
C THR A 221 3.14 13.47 1.87
N SER A 222 2.19 13.85 1.01
CA SER A 222 0.81 13.35 1.10
C SER A 222 0.54 12.26 0.06
N TRP A 223 -0.23 11.25 0.45
CA TRP A 223 -0.52 10.07 -0.35
C TRP A 223 -2.03 9.87 -0.48
N CYS A 224 -2.49 9.43 -1.64
CA CYS A 224 -3.83 8.89 -1.79
C CYS A 224 -3.86 7.48 -1.22
N VAL A 225 -4.74 7.27 -0.24
CA VAL A 225 -4.82 6.03 0.50
C VAL A 225 -6.29 5.58 0.61
N PRO A 226 -6.60 4.27 0.44
CA PRO A 226 -7.97 3.78 0.58
C PRO A 226 -8.61 4.18 1.90
N PRO A 227 -9.89 4.61 1.94
CA PRO A 227 -10.52 5.06 3.17
C PRO A 227 -10.53 4.02 4.29
N ILE A 228 -10.45 2.73 3.94
CA ILE A 228 -10.47 1.62 4.90
C ILE A 228 -9.18 1.49 5.72
N VAL A 229 -8.06 2.04 5.25
CA VAL A 229 -6.81 2.07 6.01
C VAL A 229 -6.61 3.41 6.73
N VAL A 230 -7.54 4.34 6.54
CA VAL A 230 -7.53 5.66 7.17
C VAL A 230 -8.47 5.65 8.36
N TRP A 231 -7.95 6.00 9.54
CA TRP A 231 -8.82 6.20 10.70
C TRP A 231 -9.49 7.58 10.60
N PRO A 232 -10.79 7.70 10.89
CA PRO A 232 -11.43 9.00 10.99
C PRO A 232 -10.95 9.69 12.27
N GLY A 233 -9.92 10.53 12.16
CA GLY A 233 -9.47 11.40 13.25
C GLY A 233 -10.14 12.76 13.18
N ALA A 234 -10.59 13.26 14.34
CA ALA A 234 -10.99 14.65 14.52
C ALA A 234 -9.89 15.45 15.25
N TYR A 235 -9.96 16.77 15.17
CA TYR A 235 -9.08 17.66 15.93
C TYR A 235 -9.03 17.25 17.42
N GLY A 236 -7.81 17.15 17.97
CA GLY A 236 -7.58 16.77 19.37
C GLY A 236 -7.70 15.27 19.66
N GLU A 237 -8.11 14.45 18.70
CA GLU A 237 -8.14 13.00 18.89
C GLU A 237 -6.74 12.39 18.81
N PRO A 238 -6.42 11.38 19.65
CA PRO A 238 -5.16 10.66 19.57
C PRO A 238 -4.98 9.98 18.22
N CYS A 239 -3.77 10.03 17.68
CA CYS A 239 -3.44 9.51 16.35
C CYS A 239 -2.30 8.49 16.31
N GLU A 240 -1.74 8.13 17.46
CA GLU A 240 -0.82 7.00 17.57
C GLU A 240 -1.56 5.66 17.63
N PRO A 241 -0.98 4.54 17.16
CA PRO A 241 0.39 4.37 16.65
C PRO A 241 0.51 4.32 15.12
N TYR A 242 -0.50 4.78 14.37
CA TYR A 242 -0.53 4.58 12.91
C TYR A 242 -0.43 5.92 12.16
N ARG A 243 0.59 6.04 11.31
CA ARG A 243 0.40 6.28 9.87
C ARG A 243 -0.54 7.43 9.49
N PHE A 244 -1.78 7.03 9.27
CA PHE A 244 -2.82 7.79 8.59
C PHE A 244 -4.04 8.03 9.47
N ASN A 245 -3.83 8.12 10.79
CA ASN A 245 -4.93 8.14 11.75
C ASN A 245 -5.74 9.45 11.81
N CYS A 246 -5.20 10.54 11.25
CA CYS A 246 -5.89 11.83 11.23
C CYS A 246 -6.74 12.06 9.98
N GLY A 247 -6.63 11.20 8.97
CA GLY A 247 -7.33 11.38 7.71
C GLY A 247 -6.93 12.66 6.96
N GLY A 248 -7.79 13.07 6.03
CA GLY A 248 -7.45 14.14 5.09
C GLY A 248 -7.51 15.53 5.71
N GLY A 249 -6.50 16.36 5.38
CA GLY A 249 -6.40 17.75 5.83
C GLY A 249 -5.95 17.94 7.28
N LEU A 250 -5.60 16.85 7.97
CA LEU A 250 -5.09 16.87 9.34
C LEU A 250 -3.69 16.22 9.41
N ALA A 251 -2.89 16.59 10.40
CA ALA A 251 -1.62 15.99 10.76
C ALA A 251 -1.65 15.47 12.20
N CYS A 252 -0.95 14.36 12.45
CA CYS A 252 -0.66 13.86 13.78
C CYS A 252 0.57 14.57 14.35
N VAL A 253 0.38 15.35 15.44
CA VAL A 253 1.48 16.14 16.02
C VAL A 253 1.53 16.01 17.54
N GLU A 254 2.70 16.27 18.13
CA GLU A 254 2.92 16.20 19.58
C GLU A 254 1.91 17.05 20.37
N MET A 255 1.48 16.51 21.52
CA MET A 255 0.46 17.10 22.39
C MET A 255 0.68 18.58 22.77
N GLY A 256 1.91 19.08 22.76
CA GLY A 256 2.20 20.49 23.02
C GLY A 256 1.61 21.45 21.99
N ASN A 257 1.33 20.95 20.79
CA ASN A 257 0.80 21.73 19.68
C ASN A 257 -0.74 21.75 19.62
N VAL A 258 -1.42 20.86 20.35
CA VAL A 258 -2.86 20.64 20.23
C VAL A 258 -3.54 20.86 21.57
N ALA A 259 -4.47 21.80 21.63
CA ALA A 259 -5.23 22.04 22.85
C ALA A 259 -6.08 20.81 23.19
N ASP A 260 -6.19 20.53 24.49
CA ASP A 260 -6.98 19.42 25.03
C ASP A 260 -6.58 18.03 24.50
N CYS A 261 -5.37 17.88 23.97
CA CYS A 261 -4.85 16.57 23.54
C CYS A 261 -4.80 15.58 24.70
N VAL A 262 -5.52 14.46 24.54
CA VAL A 262 -5.62 13.39 25.55
C VAL A 262 -4.57 12.28 25.32
N GLY A 263 -3.86 12.32 24.19
CA GLY A 263 -2.78 11.41 23.80
C GLY A 263 -1.38 11.99 23.95
N VAL A 264 -0.39 11.28 23.40
CA VAL A 264 0.98 11.79 23.22
C VAL A 264 1.09 12.65 21.96
N GLU A 265 0.33 12.27 20.94
CA GLU A 265 0.15 12.99 19.68
C GLU A 265 -1.33 13.03 19.37
N CYS A 266 -1.78 14.14 18.80
CA CYS A 266 -3.17 14.38 18.43
C CYS A 266 -3.30 15.04 17.07
N CYS A 267 -4.46 14.86 16.44
CA CYS A 267 -4.73 15.45 15.15
C CYS A 267 -4.92 16.96 15.24
N THR A 268 -4.28 17.70 14.33
CA THR A 268 -4.48 19.14 14.10
C THR A 268 -4.62 19.43 12.62
N ALA A 269 -5.13 20.62 12.27
CA ALA A 269 -5.28 21.00 10.87
C ALA A 269 -3.93 21.19 10.18
N LEU A 270 -3.85 20.76 8.91
CA LEU A 270 -2.81 21.19 8.00
C LEU A 270 -3.02 22.65 7.61
N CYS A 271 -1.93 23.34 7.34
CA CYS A 271 -1.94 24.74 6.94
C CYS A 271 -0.85 25.01 5.90
N ASP A 272 -1.15 25.89 4.95
CA ASP A 272 -0.15 26.41 4.00
C ASP A 272 0.58 27.60 4.64
N PRO A 273 1.89 27.50 4.93
CA PRO A 273 2.66 28.58 5.55
C PRO A 273 2.72 29.86 4.70
N ALA A 274 2.43 29.79 3.40
CA ALA A 274 2.36 30.95 2.51
C ALA A 274 1.04 31.73 2.64
N LEU A 275 0.01 31.18 3.29
CA LEU A 275 -1.30 31.81 3.42
C LEU A 275 -1.52 32.46 4.80
N PRO A 276 -2.06 33.70 4.85
CA PRO A 276 -2.42 34.34 6.11
C PRO A 276 -3.64 33.65 6.75
N SER A 277 -3.64 33.54 8.09
CA SER A 277 -4.75 32.96 8.88
C SER A 277 -5.04 31.49 8.55
N ALA A 278 -4.00 30.70 8.32
CA ALA A 278 -4.13 29.31 7.88
C ALA A 278 -4.59 28.32 8.98
N CYS A 279 -4.80 28.78 10.23
CA CYS A 279 -5.18 27.92 11.34
C CYS A 279 -6.57 28.23 11.93
N PRO A 280 -7.45 27.22 12.07
CA PRO A 280 -8.80 27.40 12.59
C PRO A 280 -8.84 28.01 13.99
N GLU A 281 -7.90 27.66 14.87
CA GLU A 281 -7.82 28.19 16.23
C GLU A 281 -6.81 29.33 16.38
N GLY A 282 -6.60 30.12 15.31
CA GLY A 282 -5.70 31.28 15.34
C GLY A 282 -6.04 32.31 16.43
N GLU A 283 -7.33 32.46 16.77
CA GLU A 283 -7.80 33.30 17.87
C GLU A 283 -7.39 32.78 19.26
N LEU A 284 -7.09 31.49 19.37
CA LEU A 284 -6.55 30.85 20.59
C LEU A 284 -5.02 30.84 20.63
N GLY A 285 -4.36 31.42 19.62
CA GLY A 285 -2.91 31.54 19.54
C GLY A 285 -2.23 30.47 18.68
N GLN A 286 -2.98 29.62 17.96
CA GLN A 286 -2.36 28.72 16.98
C GLN A 286 -1.76 29.51 15.82
N ILE A 287 -0.59 29.08 15.40
CA ILE A 287 0.09 29.55 14.19
C ILE A 287 0.34 28.38 13.25
N CYS A 288 0.59 28.69 11.99
CA CYS A 288 1.04 27.68 11.05
C CYS A 288 2.54 27.44 11.25
N ILE A 289 2.90 26.23 11.70
CA ILE A 289 4.28 25.79 11.93
C ILE A 289 4.67 24.90 10.75
N PRO A 290 5.68 25.27 9.95
CA PRO A 290 6.16 24.44 8.84
C PRO A 290 6.79 23.13 9.33
N PHE A 291 6.63 22.05 8.56
CA PHE A 291 7.39 20.82 8.78
C PHE A 291 8.86 21.00 8.37
N ASP A 292 9.77 20.35 9.09
CA ASP A 292 11.20 20.37 8.74
C ASP A 292 11.49 19.62 7.43
N ALA A 293 10.74 18.55 7.16
CA ALA A 293 10.90 17.73 5.96
C ALA A 293 10.49 18.48 4.68
N ASP A 294 9.40 19.26 4.74
CA ASP A 294 8.99 20.18 3.68
C ASP A 294 8.37 21.46 4.28
N PRO A 295 9.06 22.61 4.22
CA PRO A 295 8.56 23.86 4.77
C PRO A 295 7.41 24.49 3.95
N ALA A 296 7.02 23.90 2.82
CA ALA A 296 5.82 24.30 2.07
C ALA A 296 4.53 23.73 2.70
N VAL A 297 4.64 22.72 3.56
CA VAL A 297 3.50 22.15 4.30
C VAL A 297 3.70 22.48 5.78
N GLY A 298 2.63 22.90 6.45
CA GLY A 298 2.64 23.15 7.88
C GLY A 298 1.47 22.50 8.62
N PHE A 299 1.56 22.52 9.93
CA PHE A 299 0.49 22.12 10.85
C PHE A 299 0.13 23.26 11.79
N CYS A 300 -1.09 23.25 12.29
CA CYS A 300 -1.55 24.22 13.26
C CYS A 300 -1.12 23.85 14.67
N GLY A 301 -0.24 24.67 15.25
CA GLY A 301 0.34 24.44 16.56
C GLY A 301 0.55 25.72 17.36
N TYR A 302 1.02 25.59 18.60
CA TYR A 302 1.35 26.73 19.45
C TYR A 302 2.85 27.02 19.38
N PRO A 303 3.25 28.29 19.29
CA PRO A 303 4.67 28.64 19.37
C PRO A 303 5.22 28.31 20.76
N ASP A 304 6.45 27.79 20.80
CA ASP A 304 7.24 27.62 22.03
C ASP A 304 7.53 28.95 22.77
#